data_AF-A0A1C2DSL1-F1
#
_entry.id   AF-A0A1C2DSL1-F1
#
_cell.length_a   1.000
_cell.length_b   1.000
_cell.length_c   1.000
_cell.angle_alpha   90.00
_cell.angle_beta   90.00
_cell.angle_gamma   90.00
#
_symmetry.space_group_name_H-M   'P 1'
#
loop_
_entity.id
_entity.type
_entity.pdbx_description
1 polymer ?
#
loop_
_entity_poly.entity_id
_entity_poly.type
_entity_poly.pdbx_seq_one_letter_code
_entity_poly.pdbx_strand_id
1 'polypeptide(L)'
;MDTKTIDTIKALRSEAANFAGFHELYSAKYAPDSRCDKKGYGFGIDNRFSAFEIKTSFDSHAGYYGNSSCSTIMRVYHTDLVKPFLIKALNVHQKEIFATAARLMREEASRLTDKATAEVEAIQKMLEEAKAVLSVEPAPVEEVA
;
A
#
# COMPACT_ATOMS: atom_id res chain seq x y z
N MET A 1 -7.16 -19.75 8.96
CA MET A 1 -7.42 -18.36 8.55
C MET A 1 -6.09 -17.76 8.13
N ASP A 2 -5.97 -17.28 6.88
CA ASP A 2 -4.71 -16.72 6.38
C ASP A 2 -4.45 -15.38 7.10
N THR A 3 -3.56 -15.37 8.10
CA THR A 3 -3.26 -14.18 8.90
C THR A 3 -2.57 -13.09 8.08
N LYS A 4 -2.08 -13.43 6.88
CA LYS A 4 -1.39 -12.52 5.98
C LYS A 4 -2.21 -11.27 5.65
N THR A 5 -3.53 -11.38 5.50
CA THR A 5 -4.38 -10.21 5.23
C THR A 5 -4.36 -9.23 6.41
N ILE A 6 -4.49 -9.74 7.64
CA ILE A 6 -4.46 -8.92 8.86
C ILE A 6 -3.06 -8.30 9.05
N ASP A 7 -2.01 -9.06 8.81
CA ASP A 7 -0.63 -8.58 8.91
C ASP A 7 -0.34 -7.50 7.87
N THR A 8 -0.88 -7.65 6.65
CA THR A 8 -0.80 -6.64 5.59
C THR A 8 -1.53 -5.34 5.99
N ILE A 9 -2.73 -5.44 6.55
CA ILE A 9 -3.48 -4.27 7.05
C ILE A 9 -2.67 -3.51 8.11
N LYS A 10 -2.07 -4.23 9.07
CA LYS A 10 -1.23 -3.63 10.11
C LYS A 10 0.00 -2.94 9.52
N ALA A 11 0.68 -3.60 8.58
CA ALA A 11 1.84 -3.04 7.90
C ALA A 11 1.48 -1.76 7.14
N LEU A 12 0.42 -1.77 6.34
CA LEU A 12 -0.05 -0.59 5.59
C LEU A 12 -0.38 0.59 6.52
N ARG A 13 -1.05 0.34 7.64
CA ARG A 13 -1.37 1.41 8.62
C ARG A 13 -0.11 1.97 9.28
N SER A 14 0.84 1.10 9.63
CA SER A 14 2.12 1.51 10.22
C SER A 14 2.93 2.37 9.25
N GLU A 15 3.10 1.92 8.01
CA GLU A 15 3.85 2.68 7.00
C GLU A 15 3.15 3.98 6.60
N ALA A 16 1.81 4.00 6.54
CA ALA A 16 1.06 5.23 6.33
C ALA A 16 1.31 6.27 7.43
N ALA A 17 1.41 5.83 8.69
CA ALA A 17 1.74 6.72 9.81
C ALA A 17 3.17 7.25 9.71
N ASN A 18 4.13 6.38 9.35
CA ASN A 18 5.53 6.74 9.14
C ASN A 18 5.68 7.81 8.04
N PHE A 19 5.07 7.58 6.86
CA PHE A 19 5.10 8.54 5.75
C PHE A 19 4.43 9.87 6.10
N ALA A 20 3.29 9.85 6.79
CA ALA A 20 2.59 11.07 7.18
C ALA A 20 3.35 11.89 8.24
N GLY A 21 4.04 11.24 9.17
CA GLY A 21 4.71 11.90 10.29
C GLY A 21 6.15 12.31 10.01
N PHE A 22 6.78 11.83 8.93
CA PHE A 22 8.22 12.02 8.70
C PHE A 22 8.66 13.50 8.69
N HIS A 23 7.99 14.36 7.90
CA HIS A 23 8.41 15.76 7.77
C HIS A 23 8.27 16.54 9.07
N GLU A 24 7.21 16.26 9.84
CA GLU A 24 7.01 16.87 11.16
C GLU A 24 8.10 16.41 12.13
N LEU A 25 8.35 15.09 12.22
CA LEU A 25 9.43 14.53 13.02
C LEU A 25 10.78 15.15 12.66
N TYR A 26 11.09 15.30 11.38
CA TYR A 26 12.32 15.94 10.94
C TYR A 26 12.39 17.39 11.40
N SER A 27 11.34 18.17 11.17
CA SER A 27 11.31 19.59 11.57
C SER A 27 11.41 19.80 13.08
N ALA A 28 10.79 18.94 13.88
CA ALA A 28 10.72 19.09 15.33
C ALA A 28 11.97 18.57 16.03
N LYS A 29 12.53 17.45 15.55
CA LYS A 29 13.61 16.74 16.23
C LYS A 29 14.97 16.95 15.59
N TYR A 30 15.09 16.71 14.29
CA TYR A 30 16.40 16.62 13.63
C TYR A 30 16.88 17.97 13.11
N ALA A 31 16.02 18.74 12.44
CA ALA A 31 16.37 20.05 11.88
C ALA A 31 16.99 21.01 12.93
N PRO A 32 16.43 21.17 14.15
CA PRO A 32 16.98 22.10 15.13
C PRO A 32 18.15 21.52 15.96
N ASP A 33 18.36 20.21 16.01
CA ASP A 33 19.40 19.61 16.87
C ASP A 33 20.80 19.89 16.29
N SER A 34 21.54 20.80 16.94
CA SER A 34 22.91 21.18 16.56
C SER A 34 23.94 20.07 16.79
N ARG A 35 23.61 19.05 17.59
CA ARG A 35 24.48 17.87 17.81
C ARG A 35 24.28 16.81 16.72
N CYS A 36 23.18 16.90 15.97
CA CYS A 36 22.93 16.07 14.80
C CYS A 36 23.49 16.78 13.55
N ASP A 37 24.76 16.55 13.28
CA ASP A 37 25.52 17.18 12.19
C ASP A 37 25.36 16.45 10.84
N LYS A 38 25.01 15.16 10.87
CA LYS A 38 24.79 14.31 9.69
C LYS A 38 23.31 14.06 9.43
N LYS A 39 22.59 15.14 9.11
CA LYS A 39 21.15 15.10 8.81
C LYS A 39 20.84 15.60 7.41
N GLY A 40 19.86 14.97 6.79
CA GLY A 40 19.37 15.31 5.45
C GLY A 40 18.37 14.27 4.98
N TYR A 41 17.55 14.63 4.00
CA TYR A 41 16.59 13.73 3.37
C TYR A 41 16.30 14.21 1.96
N GLY A 42 15.92 13.26 1.10
CA GLY A 42 15.56 13.56 -0.28
C GLY A 42 15.74 12.37 -1.20
N PHE A 43 15.14 12.45 -2.37
CA PHE A 43 15.30 11.46 -3.42
C PHE A 43 16.68 11.61 -4.07
N GLY A 44 17.42 10.50 -4.20
CA GLY A 44 18.68 10.45 -4.94
C GLY A 44 19.86 11.19 -4.30
N ILE A 45 19.90 11.31 -2.97
CA ILE A 45 20.98 12.01 -2.25
C ILE A 45 22.17 11.08 -1.94
N ASP A 46 21.99 10.12 -1.03
CA ASP A 46 23.03 9.20 -0.58
C ASP A 46 22.44 7.79 -0.48
N ASN A 47 22.95 6.87 -1.29
CA ASN A 47 22.43 5.50 -1.36
C ASN A 47 22.82 4.64 -0.15
N ARG A 48 23.77 5.07 0.68
CA ARG A 48 24.20 4.36 1.89
C ARG A 48 23.17 4.42 3.02
N PHE A 49 22.28 5.41 2.95
CA PHE A 49 21.25 5.67 3.97
C PHE A 49 19.84 5.65 3.37
N SER A 50 19.64 4.96 2.24
CA SER A 50 18.34 4.83 1.59
C SER A 50 17.33 4.15 2.52
N ALA A 51 16.25 4.84 2.87
CA ALA A 51 15.14 4.25 3.58
C ALA A 51 14.37 3.23 2.71
N PHE A 52 14.30 3.47 1.40
CA PHE A 52 13.72 2.59 0.39
C PHE A 52 14.22 2.96 -1.02
N GLU A 53 14.03 2.06 -1.99
CA GLU A 53 14.29 2.30 -3.42
C GLU A 53 13.03 2.03 -4.24
N ILE A 54 12.71 2.91 -5.19
CA ILE A 54 11.58 2.74 -6.13
C ILE A 54 12.15 2.48 -7.52
N LYS A 55 11.79 1.33 -8.12
CA LYS A 55 12.10 1.00 -9.51
C LYS A 55 10.82 1.10 -10.35
N THR A 56 10.70 2.14 -11.16
CA THR A 56 9.54 2.39 -12.02
C THR A 56 9.93 3.08 -13.33
N SER A 57 9.08 2.96 -14.36
CA SER A 57 9.15 3.69 -15.64
C SER A 57 7.97 4.65 -15.78
N PHE A 58 8.12 5.64 -16.66
CA PHE A 58 6.99 6.39 -17.22
C PHE A 58 6.77 5.89 -18.64
N ASP A 59 5.69 5.13 -18.83
CA ASP A 59 5.37 4.52 -20.11
C ASP A 59 4.33 5.36 -20.85
N SER A 60 4.58 5.64 -22.13
CA SER A 60 3.62 6.35 -22.98
C SER A 60 3.52 5.62 -24.31
N HIS A 61 2.35 5.05 -24.60
CA HIS A 61 2.14 4.27 -25.82
C HIS A 61 0.81 4.59 -26.47
N ALA A 62 0.78 4.49 -27.81
CA ALA A 62 -0.42 4.60 -28.62
C ALA A 62 -0.54 3.40 -29.56
N GLY A 63 -1.78 2.94 -29.76
CA GLY A 63 -2.16 1.92 -30.72
C GLY A 63 -3.55 2.23 -31.26
N TYR A 64 -3.87 1.70 -32.44
CA TYR A 64 -5.15 1.92 -33.11
C TYR A 64 -5.90 0.60 -33.27
N TYR A 65 -7.23 0.62 -33.09
CA TYR A 65 -8.07 -0.57 -33.24
C TYR A 65 -7.87 -1.23 -34.61
N GLY A 66 -7.70 -2.55 -34.64
CA GLY A 66 -7.42 -3.32 -35.86
C GLY A 66 -5.95 -3.34 -36.29
N ASN A 67 -5.04 -2.68 -35.55
CA ASN A 67 -3.60 -2.73 -35.79
C ASN A 67 -2.88 -3.26 -34.53
N SER A 68 -1.98 -4.24 -34.70
CA SER A 68 -1.17 -4.82 -33.62
C SER A 68 0.05 -3.99 -33.25
N SER A 69 0.35 -2.92 -34.00
CA SER A 69 1.48 -2.04 -33.76
C SER A 69 1.18 -1.05 -32.62
N CYS A 70 2.12 -0.95 -31.68
CA CYS A 70 2.15 0.10 -30.68
C CYS A 70 3.39 0.97 -30.89
N SER A 71 3.25 2.28 -30.70
CA SER A 71 4.35 3.24 -30.74
C SER A 71 4.45 3.98 -29.42
N THR A 72 5.68 4.36 -29.04
CA THR A 72 5.91 5.23 -27.88
C THR A 72 5.54 6.66 -28.23
N ILE A 73 4.69 7.31 -27.42
CA ILE A 73 4.26 8.70 -27.65
C ILE A 73 5.40 9.67 -27.32
N MET A 74 5.99 9.55 -26.14
CA MET A 74 7.08 10.40 -25.67
C MET A 74 8.39 9.60 -25.59
N ARG A 75 9.40 10.04 -26.35
CA ARG A 75 10.76 9.50 -26.27
C ARG A 75 11.70 10.52 -25.65
N VAL A 76 12.45 10.10 -24.62
CA VAL A 76 13.49 10.90 -23.99
C VAL A 76 14.85 10.41 -24.48
N TYR A 77 15.45 11.13 -25.44
CA TYR A 77 16.74 10.75 -26.05
C TYR A 77 17.96 11.12 -25.20
N HIS A 78 17.83 12.11 -24.32
CA HIS A 78 18.90 12.61 -23.45
C HIS A 78 18.54 12.39 -21.98
N THR A 79 18.40 11.13 -21.58
CA THR A 79 17.97 10.76 -20.22
C THR A 79 18.86 11.37 -19.15
N ASP A 80 20.17 11.49 -19.40
CA ASP A 80 21.14 12.07 -18.46
C ASP A 80 20.87 13.56 -18.17
N LEU A 81 20.28 14.29 -19.14
CA LEU A 81 19.86 15.67 -18.94
C LEU A 81 18.55 15.76 -18.17
N VAL A 82 17.61 14.84 -18.41
CA VAL A 82 16.25 14.89 -17.80
C VAL A 82 16.25 14.37 -16.37
N LYS A 83 17.00 13.29 -16.10
CA LYS A 83 16.98 12.58 -14.80
C LYS A 83 17.27 13.50 -13.60
N PRO A 84 18.26 14.40 -13.62
CA PRO A 84 18.50 15.31 -12.51
C PRO A 84 17.33 16.27 -12.24
N PHE A 85 16.63 16.73 -13.27
CA PHE A 85 15.46 17.61 -13.10
C PHE A 85 14.24 16.86 -12.58
N LEU A 86 14.05 15.60 -12.96
CA LEU A 86 13.02 14.75 -12.35
C LEU A 86 13.30 14.51 -10.87
N ILE A 87 14.55 14.22 -10.49
CA ILE A 87 14.94 14.09 -9.09
C ILE A 87 14.69 15.40 -8.32
N LYS A 88 15.00 16.56 -8.92
CA LYS A 88 14.67 17.87 -8.32
C LYS A 88 13.16 18.04 -8.14
N ALA A 89 12.35 17.71 -9.14
CA ALA A 89 10.90 17.78 -9.05
C ALA A 89 10.33 16.87 -7.95
N LEU A 90 10.83 15.63 -7.84
CA LEU A 90 10.44 14.72 -6.74
C LEU A 90 10.75 15.31 -5.37
N ASN A 91 11.88 16.00 -5.22
CA ASN A 91 12.24 16.67 -3.96
C ASN A 91 11.36 17.91 -3.68
N VAL A 92 10.99 18.69 -4.71
CA VAL A 92 10.05 19.83 -4.59
C VAL A 92 8.68 19.35 -4.09
N HIS A 93 8.17 18.26 -4.65
CA HIS A 93 6.85 17.70 -4.31
C HIS A 93 6.90 16.65 -3.19
N GLN A 94 8.02 16.50 -2.49
CA GLN A 94 8.21 15.37 -1.59
C GLN A 94 7.13 15.28 -0.49
N LYS A 95 6.73 16.41 0.11
CA LYS A 95 5.67 16.44 1.12
C LYS A 95 4.35 15.92 0.58
N GLU A 96 3.99 16.34 -0.62
CA GLU A 96 2.77 15.93 -1.31
C GLU A 96 2.80 14.45 -1.70
N ILE A 97 3.94 13.97 -2.20
CA ILE A 97 4.15 12.55 -2.52
C ILE A 97 3.99 11.69 -1.25
N PHE A 98 4.61 12.08 -0.13
CA PHE A 98 4.53 11.33 1.12
C PHE A 98 3.10 11.33 1.69
N ALA A 99 2.42 12.48 1.69
CA ALA A 99 1.03 12.57 2.11
C ALA A 99 0.10 11.73 1.23
N THR A 100 0.32 11.73 -0.08
CA THR A 100 -0.45 10.94 -1.04
C THR A 100 -0.23 9.44 -0.84
N ALA A 101 1.02 9.01 -0.68
CA ALA A 101 1.34 7.61 -0.39
C ALA A 101 0.69 7.14 0.92
N ALA A 102 0.74 7.96 1.98
CA ALA A 102 0.07 7.67 3.25
C ALA A 102 -1.46 7.52 3.08
N ARG A 103 -2.10 8.39 2.28
CA ARG A 103 -3.53 8.26 1.97
C ARG A 103 -3.84 6.96 1.23
N LEU A 104 -3.10 6.65 0.17
CA LEU A 104 -3.31 5.44 -0.64
C LEU A 104 -3.12 4.16 0.19
N MET A 105 -2.11 4.12 1.07
CA MET A 105 -1.91 3.00 2.00
C MET A 105 -3.10 2.82 2.96
N ARG A 106 -3.69 3.91 3.48
CA ARG A 106 -4.88 3.84 4.35
C ARG A 106 -6.12 3.37 3.60
N GLU A 107 -6.31 3.83 2.37
CA GLU A 107 -7.43 3.40 1.52
C GLU A 107 -7.35 1.91 1.24
N GLU A 108 -6.16 1.40 0.89
CA GLU A 108 -5.97 -0.04 0.67
C GLU A 108 -6.16 -0.85 1.96
N ALA A 109 -5.66 -0.35 3.10
CA ALA A 109 -5.89 -1.00 4.39
C ALA A 109 -7.39 -1.05 4.75
N SER A 110 -8.15 0.00 4.42
CA SER A 110 -9.61 0.03 4.60
C SER A 110 -10.28 -1.02 3.73
N ARG A 111 -9.96 -1.04 2.43
CA ARG A 111 -10.51 -2.00 1.47
C ARG A 111 -10.25 -3.46 1.90
N LEU A 112 -9.05 -3.76 2.38
CA LEU A 112 -8.70 -5.09 2.90
C LEU A 112 -9.44 -5.40 4.21
N THR A 113 -9.65 -4.40 5.08
CA THR A 113 -10.44 -4.57 6.30
C THR A 113 -11.89 -4.92 5.96
N ASP A 114 -12.52 -4.19 5.05
CA ASP A 114 -13.91 -4.43 4.63
C ASP A 114 -14.07 -5.84 4.04
N LYS A 115 -13.11 -6.24 3.20
CA LYS A 115 -13.08 -7.60 2.65
C LYS A 115 -12.94 -8.67 3.74
N ALA A 116 -12.02 -8.49 4.68
CA ALA A 116 -11.80 -9.45 5.76
C ALA A 116 -13.03 -9.55 6.69
N THR A 117 -13.72 -8.44 6.96
CA THR A 117 -14.97 -8.41 7.72
C THR A 117 -16.05 -9.23 7.03
N ALA A 118 -16.26 -9.03 5.72
CA ALA A 118 -17.25 -9.78 4.95
C ALA A 118 -16.94 -11.30 4.93
N GLU A 119 -15.67 -11.69 4.85
CA GLU A 119 -15.26 -13.10 4.93
C GLU A 119 -15.56 -13.70 6.31
N VAL A 120 -15.29 -12.97 7.40
CA VAL A 120 -15.59 -13.41 8.76
C VAL A 120 -17.10 -13.59 8.97
N GLU A 121 -17.91 -12.62 8.52
CA GLU A 121 -19.37 -12.70 8.62
C GLU A 121 -19.93 -13.90 7.85
N ALA A 122 -19.41 -14.16 6.64
CA ALA A 122 -19.81 -15.33 5.86
C ALA A 122 -19.46 -16.65 6.57
N ILE A 123 -18.26 -16.76 7.15
CA ILE A 123 -17.84 -17.94 7.91
C ILE A 123 -18.69 -18.12 9.17
N GLN A 124 -18.98 -17.04 9.89
CA GLN A 124 -19.85 -17.09 11.07
C GLN A 124 -21.25 -17.59 10.69
N LYS A 125 -21.82 -17.09 9.59
CA LYS A 125 -23.11 -17.57 9.09
C LYS A 125 -23.09 -19.07 8.76
N MET A 126 -22.07 -19.53 8.03
CA MET A 126 -21.91 -20.95 7.72
C MET A 126 -21.75 -21.82 8.97
N LEU A 127 -21.05 -21.31 9.99
CA LEU A 127 -20.89 -22.01 11.27
C LEU A 127 -22.21 -22.12 12.03
N GLU A 128 -23.02 -21.06 12.06
CA GLU A 128 -24.34 -21.09 12.69
C GLU A 128 -25.31 -22.03 11.95
N GLU A 129 -25.29 -22.04 10.60
CA GLU A 129 -26.04 -23.02 9.80
C GLU A 129 -25.62 -24.46 10.12
N ALA A 130 -24.32 -24.73 10.24
CA ALA A 130 -23.81 -26.06 10.60
C ALA A 130 -24.22 -26.49 12.03
N LYS A 131 -24.21 -25.56 12.99
CA LYS A 131 -24.67 -25.83 14.37
C LYS A 131 -26.18 -26.14 14.40
N ALA A 132 -26.98 -25.43 13.61
CA ALA A 132 -28.42 -25.68 13.54
C ALA A 132 -28.73 -27.11 13.04
N VAL A 133 -27.96 -27.61 12.07
CA VAL A 133 -28.09 -29.01 11.59
C VAL A 133 -27.74 -30.03 12.68
N LEU A 134 -26.75 -29.75 13.54
CA LEU A 134 -26.37 -30.64 14.65
C LEU A 134 -27.37 -30.62 15.81
N SER A 135 -28.24 -29.61 15.90
CA SER A 135 -29.24 -29.47 16.97
C SER A 135 -30.55 -30.23 16.72
N VAL A 136 -30.69 -30.88 15.55
CA VAL A 136 -31.82 -31.75 15.21
C VAL A 136 -31.39 -33.20 15.48
N GLU A 137 -31.58 -33.69 16.71
CA GLU A 137 -31.54 -35.13 16.97
C GLU A 137 -32.64 -35.83 16.14
N PRO A 138 -32.38 -37.03 15.56
CA PRO A 138 -33.43 -37.81 14.94
C PRO A 138 -34.50 -38.14 15.99
N ALA A 139 -35.77 -37.88 15.65
CA ALA A 139 -36.91 -38.18 16.51
C ALA A 139 -36.84 -39.60 17.06
N PRO A 140 -37.19 -39.83 18.35
CA PRO A 140 -37.16 -41.16 18.93
C PRO A 140 -38.09 -42.06 18.11
N VAL A 141 -37.54 -43.17 17.63
CA VAL A 141 -38.29 -44.20 16.91
C VAL A 141 -39.31 -44.75 17.91
N GLU A 142 -40.60 -44.44 17.70
CA GLU A 142 -41.67 -45.06 18.47
C GLU A 142 -41.61 -46.58 18.24
N GLU A 143 -41.23 -47.32 19.28
CA GLU A 143 -41.34 -48.76 19.33
C GLU A 143 -42.83 -49.13 19.32
N VAL A 144 -43.26 -49.71 18.20
CA VAL A 144 -44.62 -50.24 18.02
C VAL A 144 -44.69 -51.57 18.77
N ALA A 145 -45.48 -51.63 19.85
CA ALA A 145 -45.84 -52.85 20.57
C ALA A 145 -47.36 -53.07 20.50
#